data_AF-A0A1B0D0E4-F1
#
_entry.id   AF-A0A1B0D0E4-F1
#
_cell.length_a   1.000
_cell.length_b   1.000
_cell.length_c   1.000
_cell.angle_alpha   90.00
_cell.angle_beta   90.00
_cell.angle_gamma   90.00
#
_symmetry.space_group_name_H-M   'P 1'
#
loop_
_entity.id
_entity.type
_entity.pdbx_description
1 polymer ?
#
loop_
_entity_poly.entity_id
_entity_poly.type
_entity_poly.pdbx_seq_one_letter_code
_entity_poly.pdbx_strand_id
1 'polypeptide(L)'
;MRTTAALSSLCYDMSRILYYKNLGQEDLWLDCAEKLTAMIQNIIEFAKLIPGFMRLSQDDQILLLKTGSFELAIVRMSRLMDLSQNAVLYGDVMLPQEAFYTSDSFEMKLVAFIFETAKSIAELKLTETELALYQSLVLLWPVLKIP
;
A
#
# COMPACT_ATOMS: atom_id res chain seq x y z
N MET A 1 6.39 -13.31 -7.63
CA MET A 1 6.39 -12.26 -6.59
C MET A 1 7.60 -12.47 -5.70
N ARG A 2 8.35 -11.41 -5.35
CA ARG A 2 9.57 -11.50 -4.54
C ARG A 2 9.18 -11.60 -3.06
N THR A 3 9.67 -12.60 -2.34
CA THR A 3 9.56 -12.70 -0.88
C THR A 3 10.26 -11.52 -0.21
N THR A 4 9.89 -11.16 1.02
CA THR A 4 10.59 -10.12 1.82
C THR A 4 12.10 -10.36 1.89
N ALA A 5 12.54 -11.62 1.94
CA ALA A 5 13.95 -12.02 1.89
C ALA A 5 14.68 -11.69 0.55
N ALA A 6 13.94 -11.47 -0.54
CA ALA A 6 14.50 -11.05 -1.83
C ALA A 6 14.58 -9.52 -1.96
N LEU A 7 13.81 -8.77 -1.15
CA LEU A 7 13.89 -7.30 -1.10
C LEU A 7 15.19 -6.82 -0.45
N SER A 8 15.65 -7.51 0.61
CA SER A 8 16.88 -7.17 1.32
C SER A 8 18.17 -7.30 0.50
N SER A 9 18.10 -7.90 -0.69
CA SER A 9 19.20 -7.96 -1.65
C SER A 9 19.32 -6.71 -2.53
N LEU A 10 18.29 -5.85 -2.55
CA LEU A 10 18.31 -4.59 -3.27
C LEU A 10 19.12 -3.57 -2.44
N CYS A 11 20.22 -3.08 -3.00
CA CYS A 11 20.99 -2.01 -2.40
C CYS A 11 20.26 -0.67 -2.51
N TYR A 12 20.48 0.24 -1.57
CA TYR A 12 20.02 1.62 -1.68
C TYR A 12 20.64 2.29 -2.91
N ASP A 13 19.79 2.72 -3.84
CA ASP A 13 20.20 3.65 -4.89
C ASP A 13 20.09 5.08 -4.34
N MET A 14 21.20 5.58 -3.81
CA MET A 14 21.27 6.91 -3.23
C MET A 14 20.88 8.02 -4.21
N SER A 15 21.13 7.83 -5.51
CA SER A 15 20.78 8.83 -6.53
C SER A 15 19.26 8.94 -6.66
N ARG A 16 18.57 7.79 -6.67
CA ARG A 16 17.11 7.76 -6.73
C ARG A 16 16.47 8.25 -5.43
N ILE A 17 17.02 7.89 -4.27
CA ILE A 17 16.52 8.41 -2.99
C ILE A 17 16.62 9.94 -2.94
N LEU A 18 17.75 10.50 -3.40
CA LEU A 18 17.92 11.94 -3.50
C LEU A 18 16.98 12.57 -4.53
N TYR A 19 16.71 11.89 -5.65
CA TYR A 19 15.71 12.33 -6.62
C TYR A 19 14.34 12.51 -5.97
N TYR A 20 13.82 11.48 -5.29
CA TYR A 20 12.52 11.54 -4.62
C TYR A 20 12.46 12.60 -3.52
N LYS A 21 13.53 12.73 -2.72
CA LYS A 21 13.63 13.75 -1.67
C LYS A 21 13.64 15.19 -2.20
N ASN A 22 14.01 15.39 -3.46
CA ASN A 22 14.10 16.71 -4.08
C ASN A 22 12.92 17.02 -5.02
N LEU A 23 11.94 16.11 -5.15
CA LEU A 23 10.72 16.40 -5.89
C LEU A 23 9.95 17.55 -5.24
N GLY A 24 9.28 18.36 -6.07
CA GLY A 24 8.28 19.29 -5.57
C GLY A 24 7.14 18.53 -4.88
N GLN A 25 6.51 19.15 -3.88
CA GLN A 25 5.41 18.55 -3.13
C GLN A 25 4.29 18.02 -4.06
N GLU A 26 3.90 18.81 -5.06
CA GLU A 26 2.88 18.42 -6.04
C GLU A 26 3.33 17.22 -6.88
N ASP A 27 4.55 17.25 -7.43
CA ASP A 27 5.10 16.16 -8.23
C ASP A 27 5.21 14.85 -7.44
N LEU A 28 5.60 14.93 -6.17
CA LEU A 28 5.69 13.78 -5.28
C LEU A 28 4.32 13.14 -5.05
N TRP A 29 3.29 13.95 -4.78
CA TRP A 29 1.94 13.44 -4.57
C TRP A 29 1.30 12.93 -5.86
N LEU A 30 1.60 13.54 -7.01
CA LEU A 30 1.17 13.05 -8.32
C LEU A 30 1.77 11.66 -8.60
N ASP A 31 3.08 11.46 -8.40
CA ASP A 31 3.71 10.14 -8.56
C ASP A 31 3.12 9.11 -7.59
N CYS A 32 2.88 9.49 -6.33
CA CYS A 32 2.19 8.63 -5.36
C CYS A 32 0.77 8.25 -5.81
N ALA A 33 0.00 9.19 -6.34
CA ALA A 33 -1.34 8.96 -6.85
C ALA A 33 -1.34 8.03 -8.06
N GLU A 34 -0.36 8.14 -8.95
CA GLU A 34 -0.18 7.22 -10.08
C GLU A 34 0.10 5.79 -9.61
N LYS A 35 1.03 5.59 -8.66
CA LYS A 35 1.31 4.26 -8.09
C LYS A 35 0.10 3.69 -7.36
N LEU A 36 -0.59 4.51 -6.59
CA LEU A 36 -1.81 4.11 -5.89
C LEU A 36 -2.89 3.69 -6.89
N THR A 37 -3.08 4.42 -7.99
CA THR A 37 -4.04 4.09 -9.04
C THR A 37 -3.74 2.72 -9.66
N ALA A 38 -2.48 2.45 -10.00
CA ALA A 38 -2.07 1.13 -10.50
C ALA A 38 -2.30 0.01 -9.46
N MET A 39 -2.05 0.30 -8.18
CA MET A 39 -2.31 -0.66 -7.10
C MET A 39 -3.81 -0.93 -6.93
N ILE A 40 -4.65 0.10 -7.04
CA ILE A 40 -6.12 -0.01 -6.98
C ILE A 40 -6.65 -0.89 -8.11
N GLN A 41 -6.11 -0.77 -9.34
CA GLN A 41 -6.50 -1.68 -10.43
C GLN A 41 -6.23 -3.15 -10.08
N ASN A 42 -5.06 -3.43 -9.50
CA ASN A 42 -4.76 -4.78 -9.02
C ASN A 42 -5.66 -5.21 -7.83
N ILE A 43 -6.18 -4.27 -7.04
CA ILE A 43 -7.10 -4.55 -5.93
C ILE A 43 -8.47 -4.93 -6.50
N ILE A 44 -8.92 -4.23 -7.55
CA ILE A 44 -10.16 -4.55 -8.25
C ILE A 44 -10.11 -5.96 -8.83
N GLU A 45 -9.01 -6.33 -9.50
CA GLU A 45 -8.86 -7.69 -10.03
C GLU A 45 -8.85 -8.75 -8.93
N PHE A 46 -8.21 -8.47 -7.78
CA PHE A 46 -8.27 -9.37 -6.62
C PHE A 46 -9.68 -9.49 -6.04
N ALA A 47 -10.42 -8.39 -5.93
CA ALA A 47 -11.77 -8.39 -5.39
C ALA A 47 -12.71 -9.32 -6.18
N LYS A 48 -12.58 -9.34 -7.52
CA LYS A 48 -13.33 -10.24 -8.41
C LYS A 48 -13.09 -11.73 -8.12
N LEU A 49 -11.94 -12.08 -7.54
CA LEU A 49 -11.58 -13.45 -7.18
C LEU A 49 -12.16 -13.89 -5.83
N ILE A 50 -12.65 -12.95 -5.01
CA ILE A 50 -13.19 -13.27 -3.69
C ILE A 50 -14.55 -13.97 -3.85
N PRO A 51 -14.73 -15.17 -3.25
CA PRO A 51 -16.00 -15.88 -3.32
C PRO A 51 -17.17 -15.02 -2.84
N GLY A 52 -18.17 -14.82 -3.70
CA GLY A 52 -19.35 -14.02 -3.37
C GLY A 52 -19.30 -12.57 -3.81
N PHE A 53 -18.12 -11.98 -4.04
CA PHE A 53 -18.02 -10.55 -4.39
C PHE A 53 -18.77 -10.21 -5.69
N MET A 54 -18.56 -11.01 -6.75
CA MET A 54 -19.25 -10.82 -8.04
C MET A 54 -20.77 -11.10 -8.00
N ARG A 55 -21.30 -11.59 -6.87
CA ARG A 55 -22.75 -11.79 -6.67
C ARG A 55 -23.43 -10.58 -6.00
N LEU A 56 -22.66 -9.61 -5.51
CA LEU A 56 -23.17 -8.36 -4.96
C LEU A 56 -23.70 -7.44 -6.08
N SER A 57 -24.53 -6.47 -5.71
CA SER A 57 -24.95 -5.42 -6.65
C SER A 57 -23.74 -4.60 -7.13
N GLN A 58 -23.84 -3.97 -8.30
CA GLN A 58 -22.77 -3.12 -8.80
C GLN A 58 -22.48 -1.96 -7.85
N ASP A 59 -23.54 -1.37 -7.26
CA ASP A 59 -23.42 -0.29 -6.28
C ASP A 59 -22.66 -0.73 -5.04
N ASP A 60 -22.94 -1.93 -4.53
CA ASP A 60 -22.21 -2.50 -3.38
C ASP A 60 -20.75 -2.80 -3.72
N GLN A 61 -20.48 -3.38 -4.90
CA GLN A 61 -19.12 -3.63 -5.35
C GLN A 61 -18.30 -2.32 -5.43
N ILE A 62 -18.90 -1.27 -6.00
CA ILE A 62 -18.29 0.07 -6.10
C ILE A 62 -18.10 0.66 -4.69
N LEU A 63 -19.09 0.55 -3.81
CA LEU A 63 -19.03 1.10 -2.46
C LEU A 63 -17.90 0.45 -1.66
N LEU A 64 -17.79 -0.88 -1.66
CA LEU A 64 -16.74 -1.62 -0.95
C LEU A 64 -15.35 -1.23 -1.48
N LEU A 65 -15.16 -1.18 -2.80
CA LEU A 65 -13.90 -0.78 -3.41
C LEU A 65 -13.55 0.69 -3.11
N LYS A 66 -14.53 1.60 -3.21
CA LYS A 66 -14.34 3.02 -2.92
C LYS A 66 -13.93 3.27 -1.47
N THR A 67 -14.47 2.48 -0.55
CA THR A 67 -14.27 2.69 0.89
C THR A 67 -13.08 1.94 1.48
N GLY A 68 -12.70 0.79 0.91
CA GLY A 68 -11.63 -0.07 1.44
C GLY A 68 -10.36 -0.16 0.59
N SER A 69 -10.34 0.36 -0.65
CA SER A 69 -9.16 0.20 -1.54
C SER A 69 -7.88 0.87 -1.00
N PHE A 70 -8.00 2.00 -0.31
CA PHE A 70 -6.84 2.65 0.31
C PHE A 70 -6.26 1.80 1.44
N GLU A 71 -7.11 1.26 2.32
CA GLU A 71 -6.69 0.37 3.41
C GLU A 71 -6.01 -0.88 2.83
N LEU A 72 -6.59 -1.48 1.78
CA LEU A 72 -5.97 -2.61 1.07
C LEU A 72 -4.64 -2.26 0.41
N ALA A 73 -4.46 -1.03 -0.08
CA ALA A 73 -3.18 -0.59 -0.62
C ALA A 73 -2.09 -0.61 0.47
N ILE A 74 -2.40 -0.19 1.69
CA ILE A 74 -1.48 -0.28 2.84
C ILE A 74 -1.19 -1.74 3.20
N VAL A 75 -2.22 -2.60 3.21
CA VAL A 75 -2.04 -4.05 3.43
C VAL A 75 -1.10 -4.64 2.37
N ARG A 76 -1.20 -4.24 1.11
CA ARG A 76 -0.29 -4.70 0.04
C ARG A 76 1.10 -4.11 0.14
N MET A 77 1.21 -2.85 0.54
CA MET A 77 2.47 -2.19 0.81
C MET A 77 3.28 -2.95 1.87
N SER A 78 2.63 -3.60 2.86
CA SER A 78 3.32 -4.45 3.84
C SER A 78 4.21 -5.53 3.21
N ARG A 79 3.85 -6.05 2.02
CA ARG A 79 4.67 -7.05 1.30
C ARG A 79 5.88 -6.46 0.61
N LEU A 80 5.87 -5.15 0.41
CA LEU A 80 6.94 -4.40 -0.21
C LEU A 80 7.87 -3.80 0.86
N MET A 81 7.57 -3.95 2.14
CA MET A 81 8.41 -3.48 3.24
C MET A 81 9.62 -4.39 3.43
N ASP A 82 10.79 -3.77 3.51
CA ASP A 82 11.97 -4.34 4.13
C ASP A 82 12.07 -3.83 5.58
N LEU A 83 11.76 -4.72 6.52
CA LEU A 83 11.79 -4.44 7.95
C LEU A 83 13.20 -4.13 8.48
N SER A 84 14.25 -4.67 7.85
CA SER A 84 15.64 -4.45 8.27
C SER A 84 16.12 -3.05 7.91
N GLN A 85 15.65 -2.54 6.77
CA GLN A 85 16.00 -1.24 6.20
C GLN A 85 14.98 -0.14 6.54
N ASN A 86 13.83 -0.50 7.12
CA ASN A 86 12.69 0.38 7.34
C ASN A 86 12.31 1.16 6.07
N ALA A 87 12.30 0.47 4.94
CA ALA A 87 12.09 1.03 3.61
C ALA A 87 11.06 0.21 2.83
N VAL A 88 10.39 0.85 1.87
CA VAL A 88 9.43 0.20 0.97
C VAL A 88 10.05 0.06 -0.42
N LEU A 89 9.81 -1.07 -1.08
CA LEU A 89 10.07 -1.20 -2.51
C LEU A 89 9.05 -0.36 -3.27
N TYR A 90 9.50 0.77 -3.80
CA TYR A 90 8.74 1.70 -4.60
C TYR A 90 9.17 1.60 -6.06
N GLY A 91 8.34 0.92 -6.88
CA GLY A 91 8.74 0.53 -8.23
C GLY A 91 9.89 -0.47 -8.19
N ASP A 92 11.10 -0.03 -8.54
CA ASP A 92 12.33 -0.81 -8.54
C ASP A 92 13.40 -0.24 -7.59
N VAL A 93 13.05 0.71 -6.71
CA VAL A 93 13.95 1.33 -5.72
C VAL A 93 13.44 1.14 -4.29
N MET A 94 14.35 0.92 -3.34
CA MET A 94 14.05 0.93 -1.91
C MET A 94 14.03 2.36 -1.38
N LEU A 95 12.87 2.85 -0.95
CA LEU A 95 12.69 4.19 -0.42
C LEU A 95 12.34 4.16 1.07
N PRO A 96 13.10 4.88 1.92
CA PRO A 96 12.69 5.09 3.29
C PRO A 96 11.54 6.10 3.36
N GLN A 97 10.77 6.11 4.45
CA GLN A 97 9.59 6.99 4.58
C GLN A 97 9.92 8.47 4.41
N GLU A 98 11.14 8.90 4.78
CA GLU A 98 11.58 10.30 4.68
C GLU A 98 11.71 10.77 3.22
N ALA A 99 11.73 9.85 2.24
CA ALA A 99 11.67 10.19 0.83
C ALA A 99 10.29 10.72 0.40
N PHE A 100 9.26 10.52 1.24
CA PHE A 100 7.88 10.94 0.98
C PHE A 100 7.44 12.12 1.84
N TYR A 101 8.35 12.68 2.64
CA TYR A 101 8.01 13.83 3.49
C TYR A 101 7.99 15.12 2.70
N THR A 102 6.98 15.94 2.99
CA THR A 102 6.81 17.27 2.45
C THR A 102 7.02 18.30 3.56
N SER A 103 6.88 19.59 3.26
CA SER A 103 6.89 20.64 4.28
C SER A 103 5.61 20.69 5.13
N ASP A 104 4.56 19.97 4.75
CA ASP A 104 3.28 19.97 5.46
C ASP A 104 3.25 18.90 6.57
N SER A 105 2.98 19.34 7.80
CA SER A 105 3.00 18.45 8.97
C SER A 105 1.89 17.40 9.00
N PHE A 106 0.75 17.65 8.36
CA PHE A 106 -0.35 16.67 8.26
C PHE A 106 0.01 15.59 7.25
N GLU A 107 0.58 15.98 6.12
CA GLU A 107 1.08 15.05 5.11
C GLU A 107 2.19 14.14 5.67
N MET A 108 3.15 14.71 6.40
CA MET A 108 4.19 13.91 7.08
C MET A 108 3.60 12.90 8.06
N LYS A 109 2.61 13.30 8.86
CA LYS A 109 1.91 12.38 9.79
C LYS A 109 1.18 11.28 9.05
N LEU A 110 0.50 11.60 7.94
CA LEU A 110 -0.17 10.62 7.09
C LEU A 110 0.82 9.57 6.58
N VAL A 111 1.96 10.01 6.02
CA VAL A 111 3.02 9.10 5.56
C VAL A 111 3.52 8.22 6.71
N ALA A 112 3.80 8.80 7.87
CA ALA A 112 4.26 8.04 9.04
C ALA A 112 3.24 6.95 9.45
N PHE A 113 1.94 7.29 9.51
CA PHE A 113 0.89 6.32 9.84
C PHE A 113 0.76 5.19 8.80
N ILE A 114 0.89 5.51 7.51
CA ILE A 114 0.88 4.50 6.44
C ILE A 114 2.04 3.52 6.62
N PHE A 115 3.25 4.04 6.82
CA PHE A 115 4.45 3.22 7.01
C PHE A 115 4.37 2.38 8.29
N GLU A 116 3.92 2.96 9.40
CA GLU A 116 3.74 2.24 10.68
C GLU A 116 2.73 1.10 10.55
N THR A 117 1.60 1.35 9.87
CA THR A 117 0.57 0.34 9.63
C THR A 117 1.10 -0.79 8.75
N ALA A 118 1.73 -0.45 7.62
CA ALA A 118 2.31 -1.44 6.71
C ALA A 118 3.40 -2.27 7.40
N LYS A 119 4.23 -1.63 8.23
CA LYS A 119 5.27 -2.30 9.02
C LYS A 119 4.67 -3.27 10.03
N SER A 120 3.67 -2.82 10.80
CA SER A 120 2.99 -3.66 11.79
C SER A 120 2.38 -4.92 11.16
N ILE A 121 1.81 -4.81 9.96
CA ILE A 121 1.30 -5.97 9.21
C ILE A 121 2.44 -6.86 8.72
N ALA A 122 3.55 -6.28 8.22
CA ALA A 122 4.70 -7.03 7.73
C ALA A 122 5.38 -7.86 8.85
N GLU A 123 5.39 -7.34 10.08
CA GLU A 123 5.93 -8.02 11.26
C GLU A 123 5.16 -9.29 11.65
N LEU A 124 3.89 -9.40 11.25
CA LEU A 124 3.09 -10.62 11.43
C LEU A 124 3.58 -11.79 10.55
N LYS A 125 4.39 -11.50 9.52
CA LYS A 125 4.95 -12.50 8.59
C LYS A 125 3.90 -13.44 7.98
N LEU A 126 2.73 -12.88 7.65
CA LEU A 126 1.62 -13.63 7.07
C LEU A 126 2.06 -14.39 5.81
N THR A 127 1.59 -15.62 5.66
CA THR A 127 1.67 -16.36 4.41
C THR A 127 0.84 -15.68 3.32
N GLU A 128 1.01 -16.11 2.06
CA GLU A 128 0.18 -15.58 0.95
C GLU A 128 -1.31 -15.83 1.18
N THR A 129 -1.65 -17.01 1.69
CA THR A 129 -3.03 -17.37 2.02
C THR A 129 -3.60 -16.51 3.15
N GLU A 130 -2.87 -16.34 4.25
CA GLU A 130 -3.33 -15.52 5.37
C GLU A 130 -3.50 -14.05 4.97
N LEU A 131 -2.59 -13.51 4.16
CA LEU A 131 -2.71 -12.15 3.63
C LEU A 131 -3.90 -12.01 2.67
N ALA A 132 -4.18 -13.03 1.84
CA ALA A 132 -5.36 -13.03 0.97
C ALA A 132 -6.66 -13.06 1.80
N LEU A 133 -6.70 -13.85 2.87
CA LEU A 133 -7.83 -13.89 3.79
C LEU A 133 -8.00 -12.56 4.53
N TYR A 134 -6.90 -11.96 5.01
CA TYR A 134 -6.93 -10.66 5.67
C TYR A 134 -7.41 -9.54 4.73
N GLN A 135 -6.90 -9.48 3.49
CA GLN A 135 -7.39 -8.53 2.48
C GLN A 135 -8.87 -8.75 2.17
N SER A 136 -9.32 -10.00 2.06
CA SER A 136 -10.73 -10.31 1.82
C SER A 136 -11.60 -9.84 2.98
N LEU A 137 -11.14 -10.04 4.23
CA LEU A 137 -11.80 -9.54 5.42
C LEU A 137 -11.90 -8.02 5.39
N VAL A 138 -10.79 -7.29 5.16
CA VAL A 138 -10.78 -5.83 5.09
C VAL A 138 -11.74 -5.31 4.01
N LEU A 139 -11.78 -5.92 2.83
CA LEU A 139 -12.68 -5.48 1.77
C LEU A 139 -14.15 -5.75 2.07
N LEU A 140 -14.46 -6.90 2.67
CA LEU A 140 -15.83 -7.35 2.91
C LEU A 140 -16.37 -6.94 4.28
N TRP A 141 -15.55 -6.37 5.15
CA TRP A 141 -15.93 -6.04 6.52
C TRP A 141 -17.04 -4.97 6.52
N PRO A 142 -18.28 -5.29 6.94
CA PRO A 142 -19.43 -4.39 6.73
C PRO A 142 -19.55 -3.20 7.68
N VAL A 143 -18.48 -2.77 8.37
CA VAL A 143 -18.64 -1.84 9.50
C VAL A 143 -18.39 -0.38 9.10
N LEU A 144 -19.48 0.39 9.09
CA LEU A 144 -19.59 1.86 9.26
C LEU A 144 -19.09 2.77 8.11
N LYS A 145 -19.70 2.72 6.91
CA LYS A 145 -19.72 3.89 5.99
C LYS A 145 -21.07 4.07 5.27
N ILE A 146 -22.16 3.87 6.00
CA ILE A 146 -23.50 4.37 5.64
C ILE A 146 -23.81 5.47 6.67
N PRO A 147 -24.11 6.72 6.26
CA PRO A 147 -24.44 7.80 7.18
C PRO A 147 -25.68 7.49 8.03
#